data_AF-A0A8X6P5H9-F1
#
_entry.id   AF-A0A8X6P5H9-F1
#
_cell.length_a   1.000
_cell.length_b   1.000
_cell.length_c   1.000
_cell.angle_alpha   90.00
_cell.angle_beta   90.00
_cell.angle_gamma   90.00
#
_symmetry.space_group_name_H-M   'P 1'
#
loop_
_entity.id
_entity.type
_entity.pdbx_description
1 polymer ?
#
loop_
_entity_poly.entity_id
_entity_poly.type
_entity_poly.pdbx_seq_one_letter_code
_entity_poly.pdbx_strand_id
1 'polypeptide(L)'
;MTPREDQLDLLTLARAEAANNVYETHLENKQRFDLHRRSHSFTVGDLVLYDWPKKGDHKLSPIFKGPFVFVRPVGAVCYEIKSTTQQNKFIKVVHVQHLRPYFKRNTPTIEENSTD
;
A
#
# COMPACT_ATOMS: atom_id res chain seq x y z
N MET A 1 44.76 2.02 32.90
CA MET A 1 43.38 1.65 32.59
C MET A 1 43.09 0.33 33.26
N THR A 2 41.93 0.20 33.88
CA THR A 2 41.48 -1.05 34.48
C THR A 2 40.73 -1.88 33.43
N PRO A 3 40.75 -3.23 33.50
CA PRO A 3 40.05 -4.08 32.53
C PRO A 3 38.55 -3.79 32.39
N ARG A 4 37.94 -3.19 33.42
CA ARG A 4 36.53 -2.77 33.42
C ARG A 4 36.30 -1.52 32.58
N GLU A 5 37.22 -0.57 32.60
CA GLU A 5 37.15 0.65 31.77
C GLU A 5 37.29 0.27 30.29
N ASP A 6 38.25 -0.59 29.96
CA ASP A 6 38.45 -1.08 28.59
C ASP A 6 37.21 -1.82 28.05
N GLN A 7 36.55 -2.63 28.89
CA GLN A 7 35.31 -3.31 28.53
C GLN A 7 34.15 -2.33 28.31
N LEU A 8 34.06 -1.27 29.12
CA LEU A 8 33.04 -0.24 28.96
C LEU A 8 33.24 0.58 27.69
N ASP A 9 34.49 0.91 27.37
CA ASP A 9 34.86 1.61 26.13
C ASP A 9 34.53 0.75 24.91
N LEU A 10 34.86 -0.55 24.95
CA LEU A 10 34.49 -1.49 23.89
C LEU A 10 32.98 -1.56 23.66
N LEU A 11 32.19 -1.64 24.74
CA LEU A 11 30.73 -1.64 24.65
C LEU A 11 30.18 -0.33 24.07
N THR A 12 30.81 0.79 24.41
CA THR A 12 30.41 2.11 23.92
C THR A 12 30.68 2.25 22.43
N LEU A 13 31.86 1.78 21.98
CA LEU A 13 32.22 1.71 20.56
C LEU A 13 31.27 0.81 19.77
N ALA A 14 31.01 -0.40 20.26
CA ALA A 14 30.11 -1.33 19.59
C ALA A 14 28.67 -0.79 19.47
N ARG A 15 28.18 -0.07 20.48
CA ARG A 15 26.87 0.59 20.42
C ARG A 15 26.83 1.72 19.39
N ALA A 16 27.88 2.53 19.34
CA ALA A 16 27.99 3.61 18.36
C ALA A 16 28.02 3.05 16.93
N GLU A 17 28.80 1.98 16.70
CA GLU A 17 28.86 1.29 15.42
C GLU A 17 27.50 0.68 15.04
N ALA A 18 26.84 -0.01 15.97
CA ALA A 18 25.51 -0.59 15.73
C ALA A 18 24.48 0.49 15.37
N ALA A 19 24.49 1.64 16.06
CA ALA A 19 23.61 2.77 15.74
C ALA A 19 23.87 3.31 14.34
N ASN A 20 25.14 3.44 13.94
CA ASN A 20 25.51 3.87 12.60
C ASN A 20 25.04 2.88 11.53
N ASN A 21 25.24 1.58 11.74
CA ASN A 21 24.81 0.54 10.81
C ASN A 21 23.29 0.53 10.60
N VAL A 22 22.52 0.74 11.67
CA VAL A 22 21.05 0.88 11.58
C VAL A 22 20.68 2.11 10.76
N TYR A 23 21.36 3.24 10.98
CA TYR A 23 21.11 4.48 10.25
C TYR A 23 21.40 4.33 8.75
N GLU A 24 22.59 3.84 8.38
CA GLU A 24 22.97 3.61 6.99
C GLU A 24 22.00 2.64 6.29
N THR A 25 21.67 1.52 6.96
CA THR A 25 20.69 0.55 6.45
C THR A 25 19.31 1.19 6.26
N HIS A 26 18.88 2.07 7.16
CA HIS A 26 17.62 2.80 7.03
C HIS A 26 17.63 3.73 5.82
N LEU A 27 18.72 4.45 5.59
CA LEU A 27 18.89 5.33 4.43
C LEU A 27 18.81 4.54 3.11
N GLU A 28 19.55 3.43 3.01
CA GLU A 28 19.51 2.57 1.82
C GLU A 28 18.10 2.03 1.56
N ASN A 29 17.43 1.54 2.61
CA ASN A 29 16.07 1.02 2.50
C ASN A 29 15.08 2.10 2.06
N LYS A 30 15.22 3.32 2.58
CA LYS A 30 14.39 4.45 2.18
C LYS A 30 14.62 4.80 0.70
N GLN A 31 15.88 4.87 0.25
CA GLN A 31 16.19 5.13 -1.16
C GLN A 31 15.58 4.08 -2.08
N ARG A 32 15.72 2.79 -1.73
CA ARG A 32 15.13 1.68 -2.49
C ARG A 32 13.60 1.76 -2.50
N PHE A 33 12.98 2.10 -1.36
CA PHE A 33 11.54 2.27 -1.26
C PHE A 33 11.04 3.41 -2.14
N ASP A 34 11.65 4.59 -2.03
CA ASP A 34 11.25 5.79 -2.76
C ASP A 34 11.43 5.61 -4.29
N LEU A 35 12.48 4.90 -4.73
CA LEU A 35 12.70 4.58 -6.15
C LEU A 35 11.53 3.80 -6.78
N HIS A 36 10.93 2.87 -6.03
CA HIS A 36 9.83 2.02 -6.51
C HIS A 36 8.45 2.57 -6.14
N ARG A 37 8.40 3.70 -5.41
CA ARG A 37 7.15 4.28 -4.92
C ARG A 37 6.37 4.90 -6.07
N ARG A 38 5.22 4.32 -6.39
CA ARG A 38 4.30 4.87 -7.39
C ARG A 38 3.42 5.94 -6.72
N SER A 39 3.47 7.17 -7.24
CA SER A 39 2.51 8.22 -6.88
C SER A 39 1.20 7.97 -7.62
N HIS A 40 0.09 7.89 -6.88
CA HIS A 40 -1.25 7.83 -7.46
C HIS A 40 -2.02 9.10 -7.08
N SER A 41 -2.62 9.74 -8.08
CA SER A 41 -3.58 10.83 -7.91
C SER A 41 -4.92 10.37 -8.47
N PHE A 42 -6.00 10.62 -7.74
CA PHE A 42 -7.35 10.27 -8.14
C PHE A 42 -8.23 11.52 -8.16
N THR A 43 -9.24 11.51 -9.01
CA THR A 43 -10.28 12.52 -9.13
C THR A 43 -11.61 11.97 -8.64
N VAL A 44 -12.48 12.85 -8.14
CA VAL A 44 -13.80 12.47 -7.60
C VAL A 44 -14.59 11.68 -8.65
N GLY A 45 -15.01 10.47 -8.30
CA GLY A 45 -15.73 9.56 -9.19
C GLY A 45 -14.86 8.45 -9.81
N ASP A 46 -13.54 8.51 -9.69
CA ASP A 46 -12.66 7.47 -10.23
C ASP A 46 -12.93 6.11 -9.60
N LEU A 47 -12.85 5.06 -10.42
CA LEU A 47 -12.93 3.69 -9.95
C LEU A 47 -11.55 3.23 -9.48
N VAL A 48 -11.51 2.69 -8.27
CA VAL A 48 -10.29 2.24 -7.62
C VAL A 48 -10.47 0.83 -7.06
N LEU A 49 -9.35 0.13 -6.99
CA LEU A 49 -9.20 -1.13 -6.29
C LEU A 49 -8.55 -0.87 -4.93
N TYR A 50 -8.99 -1.61 -3.91
CA TYR A 50 -8.50 -1.49 -2.54
C TYR A 50 -7.84 -2.80 -2.09
N ASP A 51 -6.64 -2.68 -1.54
CA ASP A 51 -5.88 -3.77 -0.92
C ASP A 51 -6.60 -4.24 0.36
N TRP A 52 -7.29 -5.37 0.26
CA TRP A 52 -8.17 -5.85 1.31
C TRP A 52 -7.41 -6.80 2.24
N PRO A 53 -7.42 -6.59 3.57
CA PRO A 53 -6.72 -7.47 4.49
C PRO A 53 -7.24 -8.91 4.36
N LYS A 54 -6.32 -9.85 4.09
CA LYS A 54 -6.64 -11.26 3.87
C LYS A 54 -7.24 -11.87 5.15
N LYS A 55 -8.39 -12.54 5.02
CA LYS A 55 -8.97 -13.38 6.10
C LYS A 55 -8.43 -14.82 6.11
N GLY A 56 -7.55 -15.17 5.17
CA GLY A 56 -6.94 -16.49 5.04
C GLY A 56 -5.83 -16.47 3.97
N ASP A 57 -4.88 -17.40 4.05
CA ASP A 57 -3.64 -17.35 3.28
C ASP A 57 -3.68 -18.17 1.98
N HIS A 58 -4.76 -18.07 1.23
CA HIS A 58 -4.86 -18.74 -0.06
C HIS A 58 -3.99 -17.99 -1.09
N LYS A 59 -2.93 -18.65 -1.57
CA LYS A 59 -1.93 -18.10 -2.50
C LYS A 59 -2.53 -17.43 -3.75
N LEU A 60 -3.69 -17.91 -4.22
CA LEU A 60 -4.38 -17.42 -5.42
C LEU A 60 -5.51 -16.43 -5.15
N SER A 61 -5.76 -16.08 -3.88
CA SER A 61 -6.79 -15.09 -3.58
C SER A 61 -6.40 -13.69 -4.10
N PRO A 62 -7.32 -12.96 -4.73
CA PRO A 62 -7.07 -11.59 -5.15
C PRO A 62 -6.64 -10.72 -3.96
N ILE A 63 -5.51 -10.04 -4.10
CA ILE A 63 -4.99 -9.09 -3.11
C ILE A 63 -5.88 -7.85 -3.05
N PHE A 64 -6.31 -7.38 -4.23
CA PHE A 64 -7.16 -6.21 -4.37
C PHE A 64 -8.62 -6.59 -4.61
N LYS A 65 -9.53 -5.81 -4.01
CA LYS A 65 -10.98 -5.92 -4.22
C LYS A 65 -11.53 -4.63 -4.84
N GLY A 66 -12.68 -4.72 -5.49
CA GLY A 66 -13.39 -3.57 -6.05
C GLY A 66 -14.21 -3.95 -7.29
N PRO A 67 -14.70 -2.96 -8.06
CA PRO A 67 -14.34 -1.54 -8.00
C PRO A 67 -15.05 -0.75 -6.89
N PHE A 68 -14.31 0.16 -6.26
CA PHE A 68 -14.81 1.19 -5.36
C PHE A 68 -14.77 2.55 -6.05
N VAL A 69 -15.56 3.51 -5.58
CA VAL A 69 -15.57 4.88 -6.08
C VAL A 69 -14.75 5.76 -5.13
N PHE A 70 -13.79 6.50 -5.67
CA PHE A 70 -13.12 7.57 -4.93
C PHE A 70 -14.09 8.73 -4.71
N VAL A 71 -14.29 9.12 -3.45
CA VAL A 71 -15.26 10.15 -3.06
C VAL A 71 -14.59 11.50 -2.92
N ARG A 72 -13.54 11.57 -2.09
CA ARG A 72 -12.82 12.82 -1.79
C ARG A 72 -11.50 12.54 -1.07
N PRO A 73 -10.54 13.48 -1.12
CA PRO A 73 -9.41 13.47 -0.21
C PRO A 73 -9.86 13.87 1.20
N VAL A 74 -9.36 13.14 2.22
CA VAL A 74 -9.52 13.50 3.64
C VAL A 74 -8.26 14.18 4.16
N GLY A 75 -7.10 13.89 3.55
CA GLY A 75 -5.84 14.58 3.77
C GLY A 75 -4.90 14.37 2.59
N ALA A 76 -3.63 14.73 2.75
CA ALA A 76 -2.63 14.66 1.66
C ALA A 76 -2.43 13.24 1.10
N VAL A 77 -2.62 12.21 1.94
CA VAL A 77 -2.35 10.80 1.59
C VAL A 77 -3.51 9.86 1.90
N CYS A 78 -4.57 10.34 2.54
CA CYS A 78 -5.72 9.54 2.98
C CYS A 78 -6.97 9.94 2.20
N TYR A 79 -7.60 8.96 1.57
CA TYR A 79 -8.71 9.12 0.64
C TYR A 79 -9.94 8.34 1.11
N GLU A 80 -11.11 8.95 0.97
CA GLU A 80 -12.39 8.30 1.24
C GLU A 80 -12.87 7.55 -0.01
N ILE A 81 -13.14 6.27 0.15
CA ILE A 81 -13.69 5.40 -0.90
C ILE A 81 -15.04 4.83 -0.46
N LYS A 82 -15.92 4.58 -1.43
CA LYS A 82 -17.23 3.95 -1.20
C LYS A 82 -17.48 2.78 -2.14
N SER A 83 -18.39 1.88 -1.74
CA SER A 83 -18.91 0.86 -2.65
C SER A 83 -19.51 1.48 -3.91
N THR A 84 -19.28 0.84 -5.06
CA THR A 84 -20.00 1.17 -6.30
C THR A 84 -21.47 0.75 -6.22
N THR A 85 -21.76 -0.35 -5.51
CA THR A 85 -23.13 -0.86 -5.36
C THR A 85 -23.84 -0.22 -4.18
N GLN A 86 -25.07 0.28 -4.40
CA GLN A 86 -25.88 0.92 -3.35
C GLN A 86 -26.31 -0.04 -2.23
N GLN A 87 -26.31 -1.34 -2.50
CA GLN A 87 -26.69 -2.38 -1.53
C GLN A 87 -25.68 -2.52 -0.37
N ASN A 88 -24.45 -2.04 -0.55
CA ASN A 88 -23.39 -2.17 0.45
C ASN A 88 -22.98 -0.78 0.97
N LYS A 89 -23.29 -0.51 2.25
CA LYS A 89 -22.94 0.74 2.96
C LYS A 89 -21.43 0.82 3.30
N PHE A 90 -20.57 0.30 2.44
CA PHE A 90 -19.13 0.36 2.65
C PHE A 90 -18.62 1.77 2.30
N ILE A 91 -18.12 2.47 3.32
CA ILE A 91 -17.38 3.72 3.21
C ILE A 91 -16.13 3.56 4.08
N LYS A 92 -14.96 3.89 3.55
CA LYS A 92 -13.70 3.76 4.29
C LYS A 92 -12.71 4.86 3.89
N VAL A 93 -11.99 5.37 4.88
CA VAL A 93 -10.81 6.21 4.66
C VAL A 93 -9.58 5.32 4.62
N VAL A 94 -8.80 5.41 3.54
CA VAL A 94 -7.64 4.54 3.29
C VAL A 94 -6.45 5.36 2.80
N HIS A 95 -5.24 4.89 3.10
CA HIS A 95 -4.02 5.50 2.56
C HIS A 95 -3.89 5.20 1.07
N VAL A 96 -3.44 6.19 0.28
CA VAL A 96 -3.31 6.12 -1.19
C VAL A 96 -2.46 4.93 -1.67
N GLN A 97 -1.50 4.48 -0.87
CA GLN A 97 -0.64 3.33 -1.19
C GLN A 97 -1.41 2.00 -1.31
N HIS A 98 -2.53 1.86 -0.60
CA HIS A 98 -3.42 0.70 -0.66
C HIS A 98 -4.46 0.79 -1.78
N LEU A 99 -4.41 1.86 -2.57
CA LEU A 99 -5.26 2.05 -3.73
C LEU A 99 -4.52 1.77 -5.03
N ARG A 100 -5.27 1.28 -6.01
CA ARG A 100 -4.84 1.13 -7.40
C ARG A 100 -5.95 1.64 -8.32
N PRO A 101 -5.62 2.26 -9.46
CA PRO A 101 -6.63 2.58 -10.47
C PRO A 101 -7.29 1.29 -10.98
N TYR A 102 -8.61 1.33 -11.16
CA TYR A 102 -9.35 0.25 -11.78
C TYR A 102 -9.45 0.47 -13.29
N PHE A 103 -8.97 -0.49 -14.07
CA PHE A 103 -9.10 -0.49 -15.52
C PHE A 103 -10.19 -1.48 -15.93
N LYS A 104 -11.21 -1.01 -16.65
CA LYS A 104 -12.22 -1.89 -17.24
C LYS A 104 -11.56 -2.80 -18.27
N ARG A 105 -11.89 -4.08 -18.25
CA ARG A 105 -11.45 -5.03 -19.27
C ARG A 105 -12.26 -4.76 -20.54
N ASN A 106 -11.59 -4.50 -21.66
CA ASN A 106 -12.22 -4.41 -22.97
C ASN A 106 -12.55 -5.83 -23.45
N THR A 107 -13.62 -6.42 -22.93
CA THR A 107 -14.17 -7.66 -23.49
C THR A 107 -15.15 -7.28 -24.59
N PRO A 108 -14.98 -7.75 -25.84
CA PRO A 108 -16.01 -7.58 -26.85
C PRO A 108 -17.28 -8.28 -26.35
N THR A 109 -18.40 -7.56 -26.32
CA THR A 109 -19.71 -8.12 -26.08
C THR A 109 -19.97 -9.12 -27.21
N ILE A 110 -19.93 -10.42 -26.91
CA ILE A 110 -20.42 -11.42 -27.84
C ILE A 110 -21.93 -11.30 -27.75
N GLU A 111 -22.53 -10.59 -28.70
CA GLU A 111 -23.99 -10.57 -28.87
C GLU A 111 -24.41 -11.99 -29.25
N GLU A 112 -25.04 -12.69 -28.32
CA GLU A 112 -25.70 -13.97 -28.59
C GLU A 112 -26.87 -13.67 -29.53
N ASN A 113 -26.61 -13.78 -30.85
CA ASN A 113 -27.66 -13.92 -31.83
C ASN A 113 -28.46 -15.19 -31.48
N SER A 114 -29.59 -15.00 -30.80
CA SER A 114 -30.62 -16.01 -30.67
C SER A 114 -31.18 -16.24 -32.08
N THR A 115 -30.75 -17.32 -32.71
CA THR A 115 -31.35 -17.80 -33.95
C THR A 115 -32.71 -18.40 -33.62
N ASP A 116 -33.75 -17.83 -34.25
CA ASP A 116 -35.12 -18.34 -34.36
C ASP A 116 -35.17 -19.77 -34.95
#